data_AF-A0A1B1MFJ3-F1
#
_entry.id   AF-A0A1B1MFJ3-F1
#
_cell.length_a   1.000
_cell.length_b   1.000
_cell.length_c   1.000
_cell.angle_alpha   90.00
_cell.angle_beta   90.00
_cell.angle_gamma   90.00
#
_symmetry.space_group_name_H-M   'P 1'
#
loop_
_entity.id
_entity.type
_entity.pdbx_description
1 polymer ?
#
loop_
_entity_poly.entity_id
_entity_poly.type
_entity_poly.pdbx_seq_one_letter_code
_entity_poly.pdbx_strand_id
1 'polypeptide(L)'
;MAEFLLKRDEFAAGQGLPAGVAHSASASRQWVSEELTQSADLVAERGRAEGEAWLGRLWWRTACVVWAAVVLLLLAQALTAIGAGWTSARTAGLLAAVVVAGALTAASWFHRARGGALAPLIGEDNRLSTSRVVAGAWVLFLAYAVLVLVGRLAAASSHDERDAVISGLELARGAGVVTVLAVVCGIGVLVRRVVGVRVLGQRLQKVRADRPRAADVLTDDSGRGAFSDIQYVVISAVAVLFAAVRLARRPDQLPDLPWGLAVVVLVSAGTYLAGKYAEGGRPVILSVVRAREAGDLDGPIRTGDDVEIRGAGFVPPGAGGADRLSRMVVRIGAVNVRVPLVPVTGGFRNPTDAVLTVPVPVDVEPGRVEVQVVTAAGVETNAYAIDVTE
;
A
#
# COMPACT_ATOMS: atom_id res chain seq x y z
N MET A 1 3.62 1.10 21.52
CA MET A 1 4.42 1.94 20.59
C MET A 1 5.23 2.98 21.34
N ALA A 2 4.62 3.88 22.12
CA ALA A 2 5.35 4.92 22.87
C ALA A 2 6.45 4.35 23.80
N GLU A 3 6.15 3.31 24.56
CA GLU A 3 7.13 2.63 25.43
C GLU A 3 8.36 2.10 24.66
N PHE A 4 8.14 1.53 23.46
CA PHE A 4 9.23 1.04 22.62
C PHE A 4 10.11 2.19 22.11
N LEU A 5 9.50 3.31 21.72
CA LEU A 5 10.24 4.49 21.25
C LEU A 5 11.07 5.11 22.37
N LEU A 6 10.51 5.19 23.59
CA LEU A 6 11.24 5.64 24.77
C LEU A 6 12.43 4.72 25.06
N LYS A 7 12.21 3.41 25.10
CA LYS A 7 13.28 2.42 25.30
C LYS A 7 14.39 2.49 24.25
N ARG A 8 14.04 2.68 22.98
CA ARG A 8 15.00 2.90 21.90
C ARG A 8 15.82 4.17 22.14
N ASP A 9 15.17 5.26 22.51
CA ASP A 9 15.83 6.55 22.70
C ASP A 9 16.71 6.56 23.97
N GLU A 10 16.32 5.81 25.02
CA GLU A 10 17.16 5.54 26.20
C GLU A 10 18.44 4.77 25.83
N PHE A 11 18.33 3.70 25.03
CA PHE A 11 19.50 2.97 24.55
C PHE A 11 20.36 3.81 23.60
N ALA A 12 19.76 4.67 22.78
CA ALA A 12 20.49 5.62 21.94
C ALA A 12 21.28 6.64 22.79
N ALA A 13 20.78 6.98 23.98
CA ALA A 13 21.48 7.82 24.96
C ALA A 13 22.49 7.05 25.85
N GLY A 14 22.67 5.74 25.63
CA GLY A 14 23.56 4.90 26.42
C GLY A 14 23.03 4.53 27.81
N GLN A 15 21.73 4.69 28.06
CA GLN A 15 21.08 4.38 29.33
C GLN A 15 20.52 2.95 29.32
N GLY A 16 20.31 2.34 30.50
CA GLY A 16 19.64 1.04 30.63
C GLY A 16 20.49 -0.19 30.31
N LEU A 17 21.80 -0.03 30.10
CA LEU A 17 22.75 -1.13 29.89
C LEU A 17 23.07 -1.87 31.21
N PRO A 18 23.02 -3.21 31.25
CA PRO A 18 23.51 -3.97 32.39
C PRO A 18 25.02 -3.76 32.60
N ALA A 19 25.44 -3.67 33.86
CA ALA A 19 26.86 -3.45 34.22
C ALA A 19 27.80 -4.50 33.59
N GLY A 20 27.35 -5.76 33.48
CA GLY A 20 28.15 -6.86 32.92
C GLY A 20 28.49 -6.73 31.43
N VAL A 21 27.70 -5.98 30.64
CA VAL A 21 27.96 -5.78 29.20
C VAL A 21 28.53 -4.40 28.89
N ALA A 22 28.39 -3.43 29.80
CA ALA A 22 28.84 -2.05 29.62
C ALA A 22 30.35 -1.91 29.38
N HIS A 23 31.14 -2.91 29.78
CA HIS A 23 32.61 -2.90 29.62
C HIS A 23 33.09 -3.30 28.21
N SER A 24 32.21 -3.84 27.36
CA SER A 24 32.54 -4.21 25.98
C SER A 24 31.53 -3.58 25.02
N ALA A 25 32.01 -2.74 24.11
CA ALA A 25 31.17 -2.10 23.10
C ALA A 25 30.47 -3.14 22.20
N SER A 26 31.16 -4.23 21.85
CA SER A 26 30.60 -5.37 21.12
C SER A 26 29.46 -6.03 21.89
N ALA A 27 29.70 -6.39 23.15
CA ALA A 27 28.69 -7.05 23.99
C ALA A 27 27.47 -6.15 24.26
N SER A 28 27.71 -4.85 24.50
CA SER A 28 26.66 -3.85 24.66
C SER A 28 25.80 -3.73 23.40
N ARG A 29 26.42 -3.65 22.20
CA ARG A 29 25.68 -3.58 20.93
C ARG A 29 24.81 -4.82 20.71
N GLN A 30 25.37 -6.01 20.94
CA GLN A 30 24.63 -7.26 20.76
C GLN A 30 23.44 -7.33 21.72
N TRP A 31 23.67 -7.03 23.01
CA TRP A 31 22.61 -7.05 24.01
C TRP A 31 21.49 -6.05 23.71
N VAL A 32 21.83 -4.80 23.35
CA VAL A 32 20.84 -3.79 22.95
C VAL A 32 20.06 -4.24 21.72
N SER A 33 20.74 -4.83 20.73
CA SER A 33 20.08 -5.35 19.53
C SER A 33 19.09 -6.46 19.84
N GLU A 34 19.44 -7.40 20.71
CA GLU A 34 18.57 -8.51 21.14
C GLU A 34 17.35 -7.98 21.92
N GLU A 35 17.57 -7.08 22.87
CA GLU A 35 16.52 -6.48 23.70
C GLU A 35 15.51 -5.65 22.85
N LEU A 36 16.02 -4.89 21.88
CA LEU A 36 15.20 -4.15 20.93
C LEU A 36 14.45 -5.08 19.97
N THR A 37 15.07 -6.17 19.55
CA THR A 37 14.43 -7.18 18.70
C THR A 37 13.24 -7.81 19.41
N GLN A 38 13.43 -8.30 20.63
CA GLN A 38 12.36 -8.90 21.43
C GLN A 38 11.22 -7.91 21.67
N SER A 39 11.56 -6.67 22.03
CA SER A 39 10.56 -5.62 22.28
C SER A 39 9.80 -5.25 21.00
N ALA A 40 10.47 -5.19 19.86
CA ALA A 40 9.87 -4.88 18.57
C ALA A 40 8.91 -5.99 18.10
N ASP A 41 9.28 -7.26 18.29
CA ASP A 41 8.42 -8.39 17.95
C ASP A 41 7.10 -8.36 18.74
N LEU A 42 7.16 -8.07 20.05
CA LEU A 42 5.97 -7.92 20.89
C LEU A 42 5.07 -6.77 20.42
N VAL A 43 5.66 -5.63 20.03
CA VAL A 43 4.89 -4.49 19.50
C VAL A 43 4.26 -4.84 18.15
N ALA A 44 5.00 -5.52 17.27
CA ALA A 44 4.50 -5.94 15.97
C ALA A 44 3.37 -6.98 16.10
N GLU A 45 3.46 -7.91 17.06
CA GLU A 45 2.40 -8.87 17.37
C GLU A 45 1.12 -8.18 17.83
N ARG A 46 1.23 -7.24 18.77
CA ARG A 46 0.09 -6.43 19.22
C ARG A 46 -0.51 -5.62 18.07
N GLY A 47 0.34 -5.00 17.24
CA GLY A 47 -0.09 -4.24 16.07
C GLY A 47 -0.87 -5.09 15.06
N ARG A 48 -0.42 -6.33 14.81
CA ARG A 48 -1.12 -7.29 13.95
C ARG A 48 -2.48 -7.68 14.54
N ALA A 49 -2.54 -8.01 15.83
CA ALA A 49 -3.78 -8.35 16.52
C ALA A 49 -4.79 -7.18 16.52
N GLU A 50 -4.32 -5.96 16.75
CA GLU A 50 -5.16 -4.75 16.64
C GLU A 50 -5.66 -4.52 15.21
N GLY A 51 -4.83 -4.79 14.20
CA GLY A 51 -5.19 -4.72 12.79
C GLY A 51 -6.34 -5.67 12.43
N GLU A 52 -6.26 -6.91 12.87
CA GLU A 52 -7.31 -7.91 12.68
C GLU A 52 -8.61 -7.52 13.40
N ALA A 53 -8.52 -7.07 14.65
CA ALA A 53 -9.68 -6.58 15.40
C ALA A 53 -10.31 -5.33 14.77
N TRP A 54 -9.49 -4.45 14.17
CA TRP A 54 -9.96 -3.29 13.43
C TRP A 54 -10.72 -3.68 12.16
N LEU A 55 -10.21 -4.65 11.38
CA LEU A 55 -10.90 -5.18 10.20
C LEU A 55 -12.27 -5.76 10.58
N GLY A 56 -12.35 -6.48 11.69
CA GLY A 56 -13.61 -7.01 12.23
C GLY A 56 -14.64 -5.95 12.63
N ARG A 57 -14.22 -4.70 12.90
CA ARG A 57 -15.11 -3.55 13.20
C ARG A 57 -15.37 -2.64 12.00
N LEU A 58 -14.66 -2.85 10.89
CA LEU A 58 -14.76 -2.00 9.71
C LEU A 58 -16.15 -2.05 9.08
N TRP A 59 -16.84 -3.19 9.16
CA TRP A 59 -18.17 -3.34 8.56
C TRP A 59 -19.18 -2.33 9.10
N TRP A 60 -19.14 -2.04 10.41
CA TRP A 60 -20.04 -1.07 11.04
C TRP A 60 -19.76 0.34 10.51
N ARG A 61 -18.47 0.71 10.41
CA ARG A 61 -18.06 2.02 9.86
C ARG A 61 -18.47 2.16 8.39
N THR A 62 -18.27 1.11 7.59
CA THR A 62 -18.71 1.09 6.19
C THR A 62 -20.23 1.25 6.09
N ALA A 63 -21.00 0.54 6.91
CA ALA A 63 -22.45 0.68 6.96
C ALA A 63 -22.85 2.12 7.33
N CYS A 64 -22.29 2.70 8.40
CA CYS A 64 -22.57 4.08 8.80
C CYS A 64 -22.28 5.09 7.68
N VAL A 65 -21.12 4.98 7.01
CA VAL A 65 -20.74 5.91 5.93
C VAL A 65 -21.69 5.77 4.73
N VAL A 66 -22.01 4.54 4.33
CA VAL A 66 -22.87 4.28 3.18
C VAL A 66 -24.30 4.75 3.44
N TRP A 67 -24.86 4.50 4.63
CA TRP A 67 -26.19 5.00 4.99
C TRP A 67 -26.21 6.52 5.20
N ALA A 68 -25.14 7.12 5.74
CA ALA A 68 -25.01 8.57 5.78
C ALA A 68 -25.01 9.18 4.37
N ALA A 69 -24.36 8.55 3.39
CA ALA A 69 -24.40 8.98 1.99
C ALA A 69 -25.82 8.90 1.40
N VAL A 70 -26.60 7.86 1.72
CA VAL A 70 -28.01 7.76 1.31
C VAL A 70 -28.84 8.90 1.90
N VAL A 71 -28.66 9.20 3.20
CA VAL A 71 -29.36 10.31 3.87
C VAL A 71 -28.96 11.66 3.26
N LEU A 72 -27.68 11.88 2.99
CA LEU A 72 -27.20 13.10 2.31
C LEU A 72 -27.79 13.24 0.91
N LEU A 73 -27.87 12.15 0.14
CA LEU A 73 -28.52 12.15 -1.17
C LEU A 73 -30.00 12.52 -1.06
N LEU A 74 -30.72 11.94 -0.08
CA LEU A 74 -32.12 12.27 0.20
C LEU A 74 -32.28 13.76 0.53
N LEU A 75 -31.44 14.31 1.42
CA LEU A 75 -31.49 15.72 1.79
C LEU A 75 -31.20 16.63 0.59
N ALA A 76 -30.17 16.31 -0.22
CA ALA A 76 -29.84 17.07 -1.41
C ALA A 76 -30.97 17.03 -2.45
N GLN A 77 -31.59 15.85 -2.65
CA GLN A 77 -32.77 15.73 -3.50
C GLN A 77 -33.97 16.48 -2.93
N ALA A 78 -34.23 16.44 -1.62
CA ALA A 78 -35.34 17.18 -1.01
C ALA A 78 -35.16 18.69 -1.18
N LEU A 79 -33.94 19.21 -0.92
CA LEU A 79 -33.61 20.62 -1.10
C LEU A 79 -33.76 21.07 -2.55
N THR A 80 -33.25 20.28 -3.50
CA THR A 80 -33.38 20.60 -4.94
C THR A 80 -34.78 20.33 -5.49
N ALA A 81 -35.68 19.68 -4.73
CA ALA A 81 -37.08 19.49 -5.10
C ALA A 81 -37.92 20.74 -4.79
N ILE A 82 -37.43 21.62 -3.92
CA ILE A 82 -38.06 22.90 -3.62
C ILE A 82 -38.13 23.71 -4.91
N GLY A 83 -39.34 24.03 -5.36
CA GLY A 83 -39.60 24.73 -6.62
C GLY A 83 -39.65 23.84 -7.87
N ALA A 84 -38.76 22.86 -8.01
CA ALA A 84 -38.71 21.98 -9.19
C ALA A 84 -39.62 20.73 -9.10
N GLY A 85 -40.17 20.44 -7.92
CA GLY A 85 -41.01 19.27 -7.67
C GLY A 85 -40.25 17.96 -7.49
N TRP A 86 -40.97 16.95 -7.00
CA TRP A 86 -40.47 15.58 -6.86
C TRP A 86 -40.77 14.77 -8.13
N THR A 87 -39.75 14.09 -8.65
CA THR A 87 -39.84 13.35 -9.93
C THR A 87 -39.60 11.86 -9.70
N SER A 88 -40.11 11.00 -10.59
CA SER A 88 -39.84 9.55 -10.52
C SER A 88 -38.35 9.22 -10.68
N ALA A 89 -37.57 10.08 -11.34
CA ALA A 89 -36.11 9.96 -11.38
C ALA A 89 -35.43 10.11 -10.00
N ARG A 90 -35.92 11.01 -9.16
CA ARG A 90 -35.43 11.17 -7.77
C ARG A 90 -35.72 9.90 -6.96
N THR A 91 -36.96 9.40 -7.06
CA THR A 91 -37.36 8.13 -6.44
C THR A 91 -36.48 6.96 -6.91
N ALA A 92 -36.28 6.81 -8.22
CA ALA A 92 -35.40 5.77 -8.78
C ALA A 92 -33.96 5.90 -8.27
N GLY A 93 -33.43 7.14 -8.22
CA GLY A 93 -32.12 7.46 -7.68
C GLY A 93 -31.94 7.06 -6.22
N LEU A 94 -32.96 7.27 -5.38
CA LEU A 94 -32.93 6.89 -3.97
C LEU A 94 -33.09 5.39 -3.76
N LEU A 95 -34.00 4.74 -4.50
CA LEU A 95 -34.16 3.29 -4.44
C LEU A 95 -32.87 2.58 -4.87
N ALA A 96 -32.23 3.05 -5.94
CA ALA A 96 -30.92 2.56 -6.36
C ALA A 96 -29.86 2.73 -5.26
N ALA A 97 -29.85 3.88 -4.58
CA ALA A 97 -28.92 4.14 -3.48
C ALA A 97 -29.16 3.19 -2.29
N VAL A 98 -30.42 2.94 -1.95
CA VAL A 98 -30.80 1.98 -0.90
C VAL A 98 -30.39 0.55 -1.25
N VAL A 99 -30.60 0.11 -2.50
CA VAL A 99 -30.18 -1.22 -2.97
C VAL A 99 -28.67 -1.37 -2.90
N VAL A 100 -27.91 -0.39 -3.41
CA VAL A 100 -26.45 -0.38 -3.33
C VAL A 100 -25.99 -0.38 -1.87
N ALA A 101 -26.61 0.44 -1.02
CA ALA A 101 -26.29 0.51 0.40
C ALA A 101 -26.53 -0.82 1.14
N GLY A 102 -27.66 -1.47 0.86
CA GLY A 102 -27.99 -2.79 1.37
C GLY A 102 -26.99 -3.84 0.93
N ALA A 103 -26.63 -3.87 -0.36
CA ALA A 103 -25.64 -4.80 -0.90
C ALA A 103 -24.25 -4.60 -0.29
N LEU A 104 -23.77 -3.36 -0.17
CA LEU A 104 -22.49 -3.05 0.46
C LEU A 104 -22.48 -3.38 1.97
N THR A 105 -23.60 -3.15 2.66
CA THR A 105 -23.77 -3.51 4.08
C THR A 105 -23.74 -5.04 4.25
N ALA A 106 -24.48 -5.77 3.42
CA ALA A 106 -24.51 -7.23 3.44
C ALA A 106 -23.12 -7.82 3.14
N ALA A 107 -22.46 -7.37 2.06
CA ALA A 107 -21.11 -7.79 1.72
C ALA A 107 -20.13 -7.48 2.86
N SER A 108 -20.27 -6.33 3.52
CA SER A 108 -19.45 -5.96 4.68
C SER A 108 -19.67 -6.88 5.87
N TRP A 109 -20.90 -7.28 6.13
CA TRP A 109 -21.25 -8.19 7.22
C TRP A 109 -20.76 -9.62 6.96
N PHE A 110 -21.03 -10.18 5.78
CA PHE A 110 -20.61 -11.53 5.39
C PHE A 110 -19.08 -11.67 5.31
N HIS A 111 -18.38 -10.63 4.86
CA HIS A 111 -16.92 -10.64 4.70
C HIS A 111 -16.18 -9.85 5.78
N ARG A 112 -16.78 -9.63 6.95
CA ARG A 112 -16.21 -8.82 8.05
C ARG A 112 -14.81 -9.26 8.48
N ALA A 113 -14.53 -10.56 8.45
CA ALA A 113 -13.22 -11.12 8.79
C ALA A 113 -12.11 -10.74 7.78
N ARG A 114 -12.46 -10.28 6.58
CA ARG A 114 -11.53 -9.95 5.49
C ARG A 114 -11.54 -8.47 5.11
N GLY A 115 -12.17 -7.61 5.91
CA GLY A 115 -12.33 -6.19 5.62
C GLY A 115 -13.65 -5.81 4.92
N GLY A 116 -14.60 -6.73 4.81
CA GLY A 116 -15.95 -6.45 4.33
C GLY A 116 -16.00 -6.09 2.84
N ALA A 117 -16.81 -5.08 2.48
CA ALA A 117 -16.93 -4.61 1.10
C ALA A 117 -15.63 -4.00 0.53
N LEU A 118 -14.66 -3.64 1.40
CA LEU A 118 -13.36 -3.13 0.97
C LEU A 118 -12.34 -4.24 0.67
N ALA A 119 -12.65 -5.50 1.01
CA ALA A 119 -11.75 -6.64 0.79
C ALA A 119 -11.20 -6.75 -0.65
N PRO A 120 -12.00 -6.53 -1.72
CA PRO A 120 -11.49 -6.57 -3.08
C PRO A 120 -10.48 -5.47 -3.40
N LEU A 121 -10.49 -4.37 -2.63
CA LEU A 121 -9.63 -3.20 -2.82
C LEU A 121 -8.30 -3.33 -2.08
N ILE A 122 -8.20 -4.29 -1.15
CA ILE A 122 -7.00 -4.56 -0.38
C ILE A 122 -6.07 -5.48 -1.20
N GLY A 123 -4.82 -5.04 -1.37
CA GLY A 123 -3.74 -5.76 -2.02
C GLY A 123 -3.24 -6.96 -1.22
N GLU A 124 -2.44 -7.80 -1.87
CA GLU A 124 -1.77 -8.96 -1.26
C GLU A 124 -0.82 -8.54 -0.11
N ASP A 125 -0.31 -7.32 -0.16
CA ASP A 125 0.53 -6.68 0.86
C ASP A 125 -0.28 -6.02 2.01
N ASN A 126 -1.60 -6.26 2.08
CA ASN A 126 -2.50 -5.73 3.11
C ASN A 126 -2.67 -4.19 3.08
N ARG A 127 -2.39 -3.54 1.95
CA ARG A 127 -2.59 -2.10 1.72
C ARG A 127 -3.77 -1.87 0.78
N LEU A 128 -4.38 -0.68 0.79
CA LEU A 128 -5.35 -0.34 -0.26
C LEU A 128 -4.63 -0.14 -1.59
N SER A 129 -5.14 -0.78 -2.65
CA SER A 129 -4.58 -0.64 -4.00
C SER A 129 -5.24 0.51 -4.75
N THR A 130 -4.47 1.51 -5.13
CA THR A 130 -4.93 2.67 -5.92
C THR A 130 -5.73 2.27 -7.16
N SER A 131 -5.21 1.33 -7.96
CA SER A 131 -5.92 0.88 -9.16
C SER A 131 -7.20 0.13 -8.88
N ARG A 132 -7.25 -0.70 -7.83
CA ARG A 132 -8.49 -1.39 -7.44
C ARG A 132 -9.52 -0.42 -6.90
N VAL A 133 -9.11 0.58 -6.11
CA VAL A 133 -10.00 1.62 -5.59
C VAL A 133 -10.61 2.44 -6.72
N VAL A 134 -9.80 2.89 -7.68
CA VAL A 134 -10.31 3.63 -8.85
C VAL A 134 -11.26 2.77 -9.69
N ALA A 135 -10.88 1.53 -10.00
CA ALA A 135 -11.75 0.60 -10.74
C ALA A 135 -13.06 0.32 -9.98
N GLY A 136 -12.97 0.06 -8.67
CA GLY A 136 -14.13 -0.17 -7.80
C GLY A 136 -15.07 1.04 -7.74
N ALA A 137 -14.54 2.26 -7.72
CA ALA A 137 -15.33 3.48 -7.77
C ALA A 137 -16.12 3.61 -9.09
N TRP A 138 -15.47 3.34 -10.23
CA TRP A 138 -16.15 3.34 -11.54
C TRP A 138 -17.19 2.24 -11.67
N VAL A 139 -16.89 1.03 -11.20
CA VAL A 139 -17.84 -0.10 -11.18
C VAL A 139 -19.05 0.24 -10.31
N LEU A 140 -18.83 0.76 -9.10
CA LEU A 140 -19.91 1.14 -8.18
C LEU A 140 -20.77 2.24 -8.76
N PHE A 141 -20.15 3.28 -9.34
CA PHE A 141 -20.86 4.38 -10.00
C PHE A 141 -21.71 3.89 -11.17
N LEU A 142 -21.16 3.03 -12.04
CA LEU A 142 -21.92 2.54 -13.19
C LEU A 142 -23.03 1.59 -12.77
N ALA A 143 -22.80 0.72 -11.78
CA ALA A 143 -23.84 -0.14 -11.22
C ALA A 143 -25.00 0.71 -10.64
N TYR A 144 -24.67 1.78 -9.92
CA TYR A 144 -25.66 2.75 -9.46
C TYR A 144 -26.43 3.39 -10.63
N ALA A 145 -25.72 3.89 -11.65
CA ALA A 145 -26.34 4.53 -12.81
C ALA A 145 -27.30 3.58 -13.56
N VAL A 146 -26.91 2.32 -13.74
CA VAL A 146 -27.77 1.30 -14.35
C VAL A 146 -29.00 1.03 -13.48
N LEU A 147 -28.86 0.94 -12.15
CA LEU A 147 -30.01 0.78 -11.25
C LEU A 147 -30.98 1.96 -11.30
N VAL A 148 -30.47 3.20 -11.45
CA VAL A 148 -31.33 4.38 -11.68
C VAL A 148 -32.13 4.21 -12.96
N LEU A 149 -31.50 3.80 -14.06
CA LEU A 149 -32.17 3.58 -15.35
C LEU A 149 -33.18 2.44 -15.29
N VAL A 150 -32.88 1.34 -14.58
CA VAL A 150 -33.83 0.26 -14.32
C VAL A 150 -35.05 0.77 -13.55
N GLY A 151 -34.84 1.60 -12.53
CA GLY A 151 -35.93 2.23 -11.78
C GLY A 151 -36.77 3.19 -12.63
N ARG A 152 -36.13 3.95 -13.54
CA ARG A 152 -36.83 4.80 -14.52
C ARG A 152 -37.68 3.98 -15.46
N LEU A 153 -37.13 2.89 -15.99
CA LEU A 153 -37.84 1.98 -16.91
C LEU A 153 -39.04 1.33 -16.22
N ALA A 154 -38.90 0.90 -14.97
CA ALA A 154 -39.99 0.32 -14.19
C ALA A 154 -41.11 1.33 -13.85
N ALA A 155 -40.77 2.61 -13.74
CA ALA A 155 -41.72 3.68 -13.46
C ALA A 155 -42.32 4.33 -14.72
N ALA A 156 -41.80 4.01 -15.91
CA ALA A 156 -42.26 4.60 -17.16
C ALA A 156 -43.67 4.10 -17.50
N SER A 157 -44.60 5.03 -17.71
CA SER A 157 -46.02 4.72 -17.89
C SER A 157 -46.45 4.75 -19.35
N SER A 158 -45.74 5.51 -20.19
CA SER A 158 -45.98 5.61 -21.63
C SER A 158 -45.01 4.75 -22.45
N HIS A 159 -45.31 4.54 -23.73
CA HIS A 159 -44.37 3.90 -24.67
C HIS A 159 -43.19 4.83 -24.98
N ASP A 160 -43.47 6.12 -25.21
CA ASP A 160 -42.45 7.13 -25.52
C ASP A 160 -41.40 7.29 -24.41
N GLU A 161 -41.81 7.26 -23.14
CA GLU A 161 -40.87 7.30 -22.00
C GLU A 161 -39.97 6.05 -21.94
N ARG A 162 -40.52 4.88 -22.26
CA ARG A 162 -39.75 3.62 -22.30
C ARG A 162 -38.74 3.65 -23.43
N ASP A 163 -39.16 4.07 -24.62
CA ASP A 163 -38.28 4.18 -25.79
C ASP A 163 -37.17 5.22 -25.56
N ALA A 164 -37.47 6.33 -24.87
CA ALA A 164 -36.47 7.32 -24.49
C ALA A 164 -35.39 6.71 -23.58
N VAL A 165 -35.76 5.95 -22.54
CA VAL A 165 -34.81 5.29 -21.64
C VAL A 165 -33.99 4.21 -22.36
N ILE A 166 -34.63 3.43 -23.24
CA ILE A 166 -33.95 2.41 -24.05
C ILE A 166 -32.95 3.07 -25.00
N SER A 167 -33.33 4.15 -25.68
CA SER A 167 -32.42 4.94 -26.53
C SER A 167 -31.27 5.56 -25.72
N GLY A 168 -31.51 5.87 -24.45
CA GLY A 168 -30.51 6.38 -23.52
C GLY A 168 -29.44 5.36 -23.12
N LEU A 169 -29.68 4.06 -23.34
CA LEU A 169 -28.73 2.97 -23.14
C LEU A 169 -27.85 2.70 -24.36
N GLU A 170 -28.10 3.37 -25.49
CA GLU A 170 -27.31 3.18 -26.71
C GLU A 170 -25.82 3.43 -26.46
N LEU A 171 -24.99 2.53 -27.00
CA LEU A 171 -23.53 2.58 -26.83
C LEU A 171 -22.95 3.92 -27.31
N ALA A 172 -23.54 4.54 -28.34
CA ALA A 172 -23.11 5.85 -28.84
C ALA A 172 -23.12 6.93 -27.74
N ARG A 173 -24.06 6.85 -26.78
CA ARG A 173 -24.21 7.80 -25.66
C ARG A 173 -23.38 7.40 -24.44
N GLY A 174 -23.09 6.11 -24.29
CA GLY A 174 -22.30 5.55 -23.19
C GLY A 174 -20.83 5.27 -23.50
N ALA A 175 -20.37 5.47 -24.73
CA ALA A 175 -19.07 5.01 -25.19
C ALA A 175 -17.92 5.50 -24.30
N GLY A 176 -17.90 6.80 -23.97
CA GLY A 176 -16.85 7.38 -23.14
C GLY A 176 -16.75 6.74 -21.74
N VAL A 177 -17.87 6.57 -21.04
CA VAL A 177 -17.89 5.97 -19.69
C VAL A 177 -17.56 4.47 -19.73
N VAL A 178 -18.04 3.74 -20.74
CA VAL A 178 -17.74 2.32 -20.92
C VAL A 178 -16.27 2.11 -21.28
N THR A 179 -15.69 2.94 -22.15
CA THR A 179 -14.26 2.90 -22.47
C THR A 179 -13.42 3.18 -21.23
N VAL A 180 -13.75 4.20 -20.45
CA VAL A 180 -13.03 4.49 -19.20
C VAL A 180 -13.12 3.31 -18.24
N LEU A 181 -14.31 2.74 -18.02
CA LEU A 181 -14.48 1.56 -17.19
C LEU A 181 -13.59 0.39 -17.66
N ALA A 182 -13.63 0.08 -18.96
CA ALA A 182 -12.85 -1.01 -19.53
C ALA A 182 -11.35 -0.80 -19.30
N VAL A 183 -10.85 0.41 -19.50
CA VAL A 183 -9.44 0.75 -19.28
C VAL A 183 -9.07 0.68 -17.80
N VAL A 184 -9.82 1.31 -16.88
CA VAL A 184 -9.45 1.32 -15.45
C VAL A 184 -9.49 -0.09 -14.85
N CYS A 185 -10.44 -0.92 -15.27
CA CYS A 185 -10.49 -2.35 -14.90
C CYS A 185 -9.30 -3.12 -15.48
N GLY A 186 -9.00 -2.92 -16.76
CA GLY A 186 -7.83 -3.51 -17.43
C GLY A 186 -6.51 -3.13 -16.76
N ILE A 187 -6.35 -1.86 -16.38
CA ILE A 187 -5.20 -1.35 -15.63
C ILE A 187 -5.12 -1.99 -14.24
N GLY A 188 -6.25 -2.16 -13.55
CA GLY A 188 -6.31 -2.89 -12.28
C GLY A 188 -5.73 -4.31 -12.40
N VAL A 189 -6.12 -5.05 -13.44
CA VAL A 189 -5.62 -6.41 -13.72
C VAL A 189 -4.14 -6.38 -14.13
N LEU A 190 -3.77 -5.47 -15.03
CA LEU A 190 -2.41 -5.37 -15.55
C LEU A 190 -1.41 -5.01 -14.46
N VAL A 191 -1.72 -4.02 -13.62
CA VAL A 191 -0.84 -3.64 -12.50
C VAL A 191 -0.68 -4.78 -11.51
N ARG A 192 -1.76 -5.52 -11.19
CA ARG A 192 -1.66 -6.72 -10.35
C ARG A 192 -0.68 -7.73 -10.95
N ARG A 193 -0.76 -7.99 -12.27
CA ARG A 193 0.15 -8.90 -12.97
C ARG A 193 1.59 -8.39 -12.95
N VAL A 194 1.82 -7.10 -13.23
CA VAL A 194 3.14 -6.47 -13.26
C VAL A 194 3.81 -6.56 -11.90
N VAL A 195 3.14 -6.11 -10.85
CA VAL A 195 3.66 -6.17 -9.48
C VAL A 195 3.93 -7.61 -9.08
N GLY A 196 2.97 -8.53 -9.32
CA GLY A 196 3.14 -9.95 -8.98
C GLY A 196 4.34 -10.61 -9.66
N VAL A 197 4.51 -10.42 -10.97
CA VAL A 197 5.66 -10.97 -11.72
C VAL A 197 6.98 -10.38 -11.23
N ARG A 198 7.02 -9.09 -10.94
CA ARG A 198 8.25 -8.42 -10.49
C ARG A 198 8.64 -8.77 -9.07
N VAL A 199 7.67 -9.01 -8.18
CA VAL A 199 7.91 -9.54 -6.83
C VAL A 199 8.42 -10.98 -6.91
N LEU A 200 7.77 -11.85 -7.69
CA LEU A 200 8.23 -13.24 -7.89
C LEU A 200 9.61 -13.30 -8.53
N GLY A 201 9.91 -12.40 -9.47
CA GLY A 201 11.21 -12.28 -10.10
C GLY A 201 12.25 -11.49 -9.29
N GLN A 202 11.98 -11.18 -8.02
CA GLN A 202 12.89 -10.45 -7.11
C GLN A 202 13.38 -9.08 -7.63
N ARG A 203 12.63 -8.48 -8.57
CA ARG A 203 12.91 -7.14 -9.13
C ARG A 203 12.23 -6.02 -8.35
N LEU A 204 11.29 -6.38 -7.48
CA LEU A 204 10.56 -5.48 -6.60
C LEU A 204 10.38 -6.17 -5.25
N GLN A 205 10.55 -5.41 -4.17
CA GLN A 205 10.34 -5.87 -2.81
C GLN A 205 9.05 -5.25 -2.25
N LYS A 206 8.17 -6.09 -1.71
CA LYS A 206 6.92 -5.65 -1.06
C LYS A 206 6.83 -6.27 0.32
N VAL A 207 6.69 -5.43 1.35
CA VAL A 207 6.47 -5.87 2.73
C VAL A 207 5.01 -5.68 3.09
N ARG A 208 4.43 -6.72 3.71
CA ARG A 208 3.05 -6.70 4.19
C ARG A 208 2.88 -5.65 5.29
N ALA A 209 1.93 -4.75 5.11
CA ALA A 209 1.52 -3.78 6.12
C ALA A 209 0.67 -4.44 7.22
N ASP A 210 0.71 -3.89 8.44
CA ASP A 210 -0.10 -4.40 9.55
C ASP A 210 -1.60 -4.20 9.32
N ARG A 211 -1.97 -3.10 8.65
CA ARG A 211 -3.35 -2.79 8.30
C ARG A 211 -3.43 -1.88 7.07
N PRO A 212 -4.52 -1.95 6.29
CA PRO A 212 -4.78 -1.00 5.23
C PRO A 212 -5.12 0.39 5.82
N ARG A 213 -4.66 1.44 5.15
CA ARG A 213 -4.93 2.84 5.51
C ARG A 213 -5.54 3.58 4.33
N ALA A 214 -6.44 4.52 4.59
CA ALA A 214 -7.01 5.36 3.54
C ALA A 214 -5.93 6.14 2.76
N ALA A 215 -4.83 6.50 3.43
CA ALA A 215 -3.69 7.17 2.82
C ALA A 215 -2.98 6.33 1.75
N ASP A 216 -3.05 4.98 1.83
CA ASP A 216 -2.37 4.08 0.89
C ASP A 216 -2.82 4.30 -0.57
N VAL A 217 -4.00 4.89 -0.78
CA VAL A 217 -4.52 5.24 -2.12
C VAL A 217 -3.71 6.38 -2.75
N LEU A 218 -3.05 7.20 -1.94
CA LEU A 218 -2.34 8.42 -2.33
C LEU A 218 -0.85 8.38 -2.03
N THR A 219 -0.39 7.38 -1.26
CA THR A 219 0.99 7.30 -0.79
C THR A 219 1.69 6.04 -1.28
N ASP A 220 3.00 6.14 -1.47
CA ASP A 220 3.88 5.00 -1.67
C ASP A 220 3.95 4.12 -0.42
N ASP A 221 4.71 3.03 -0.53
CA ASP A 221 4.82 2.05 0.55
C ASP A 221 5.49 2.60 1.82
N SER A 222 6.23 3.71 1.70
CA SER A 222 6.85 4.43 2.81
C SER A 222 5.95 5.52 3.41
N GLY A 223 4.75 5.72 2.86
CA GLY A 223 3.81 6.76 3.29
C GLY A 223 4.08 8.14 2.69
N ARG A 224 4.96 8.25 1.68
CA ARG A 224 5.20 9.52 0.97
C ARG A 224 4.20 9.68 -0.16
N GLY A 225 3.77 10.90 -0.47
CA GLY A 225 2.86 11.15 -1.58
C GLY A 225 3.45 10.69 -2.92
N ALA A 226 2.75 9.81 -3.63
CA ALA A 226 3.17 9.29 -4.93
C ALA A 226 2.46 10.06 -6.04
N PHE A 227 3.20 10.85 -6.82
CA PHE A 227 2.61 11.70 -7.86
C PHE A 227 1.74 10.91 -8.84
N SER A 228 2.23 9.77 -9.34
CA SER A 228 1.50 8.89 -10.27
C SER A 228 0.17 8.40 -9.72
N ASP A 229 0.10 8.19 -8.41
CA ASP A 229 -1.05 7.59 -7.74
C ASP A 229 -2.05 8.70 -7.40
N ILE A 230 -1.57 9.84 -6.87
CA ILE A 230 -2.38 11.04 -6.57
C ILE A 230 -3.07 11.56 -7.83
N GLN A 231 -2.33 11.78 -8.92
CA GLN A 231 -2.91 12.31 -10.16
C GLN A 231 -3.98 11.38 -10.71
N TYR A 232 -3.78 10.07 -10.64
CA TYR A 232 -4.72 9.07 -11.14
C TYR A 232 -6.03 9.07 -10.34
N VAL A 233 -5.94 9.16 -9.03
CA VAL A 233 -7.10 9.22 -8.14
C VAL A 233 -7.85 10.53 -8.34
N VAL A 234 -7.16 11.67 -8.36
CA VAL A 234 -7.79 12.99 -8.50
C VAL A 234 -8.50 13.13 -9.85
N ILE A 235 -7.83 12.79 -10.96
CA ILE A 235 -8.41 12.89 -12.30
C ILE A 235 -9.63 11.95 -12.42
N SER A 236 -9.52 10.71 -11.92
CA SER A 236 -10.63 9.76 -11.94
C SER A 236 -11.80 10.23 -11.06
N ALA A 237 -11.54 10.80 -9.88
CA ALA A 237 -12.57 11.32 -9.00
C ALA A 237 -13.34 12.49 -9.64
N VAL A 238 -12.63 13.42 -10.30
CA VAL A 238 -13.26 14.52 -11.06
C VAL A 238 -14.14 13.98 -12.19
N ALA A 239 -13.67 12.95 -12.92
CA ALA A 239 -14.44 12.34 -14.00
C ALA A 239 -15.70 11.61 -13.49
N VAL A 240 -15.61 10.88 -12.37
CA VAL A 240 -16.78 10.26 -11.72
C VAL A 240 -17.76 11.33 -11.24
N LEU A 241 -17.28 12.41 -10.62
CA LEU A 241 -18.14 13.51 -10.17
C LEU A 241 -18.85 14.18 -11.35
N PHE A 242 -18.14 14.44 -12.44
CA PHE A 242 -18.72 14.97 -13.67
C PHE A 242 -19.82 14.04 -14.20
N ALA A 243 -19.54 12.74 -14.28
CA ALA A 243 -20.50 11.74 -14.73
C ALA A 243 -21.73 11.66 -13.80
N ALA A 244 -21.55 11.78 -12.48
CA ALA A 244 -22.63 11.81 -11.52
C ALA A 244 -23.54 13.05 -11.69
N VAL A 245 -22.95 14.22 -11.93
CA VAL A 245 -23.70 15.44 -12.26
C VAL A 245 -24.47 15.26 -13.58
N ARG A 246 -23.86 14.63 -14.60
CA ARG A 246 -24.53 14.34 -15.87
C ARG A 246 -25.72 13.42 -15.68
N LEU A 247 -25.57 12.35 -14.90
CA LEU A 247 -26.67 11.44 -14.55
C LEU A 247 -27.80 12.18 -13.84
N ALA A 248 -27.49 13.02 -12.86
CA ALA A 248 -28.48 13.80 -12.13
C ALA A 248 -29.25 14.79 -13.02
N ARG A 249 -28.58 15.35 -14.05
CA ARG A 249 -29.19 16.29 -15.01
C ARG A 249 -29.94 15.59 -16.14
N ARG A 250 -29.57 14.37 -16.50
CA ARG A 250 -30.16 13.56 -17.57
C ARG A 250 -30.36 12.12 -17.10
N PRO A 251 -31.37 11.86 -16.25
CA PRO A 251 -31.55 10.57 -15.61
C PRO A 251 -32.07 9.46 -16.54
N ASP A 252 -32.39 9.79 -17.79
CA ASP A 252 -32.96 8.87 -18.79
C ASP A 252 -31.90 8.20 -19.68
N GLN A 253 -30.63 8.52 -19.49
CA GLN A 253 -29.56 7.96 -20.29
C GLN A 253 -28.32 7.68 -19.43
N LEU A 254 -27.44 6.83 -19.96
CA LEU A 254 -26.12 6.67 -19.36
C LEU A 254 -25.37 8.00 -19.32
N PRO A 255 -24.47 8.19 -18.34
CA PRO A 255 -23.66 9.40 -18.24
C PRO A 255 -22.78 9.56 -19.48
N ASP A 256 -23.17 10.47 -20.35
CA ASP A 256 -22.38 10.84 -21.52
C ASP A 256 -21.16 11.64 -21.05
N LEU A 257 -20.01 10.96 -21.09
CA LEU A 257 -18.69 11.47 -20.71
C LEU A 257 -17.99 11.98 -21.98
N PRO A 258 -17.72 13.29 -22.10
CA PRO A 258 -17.04 13.85 -23.25
C PRO A 258 -15.71 13.16 -23.50
N TRP A 259 -15.41 12.87 -24.77
CA TRP A 259 -14.17 12.19 -25.17
C TRP A 259 -12.91 12.89 -24.66
N GLY A 260 -12.89 14.23 -24.59
CA GLY A 260 -11.76 14.96 -24.00
C GLY A 260 -11.48 14.55 -22.56
N LEU A 261 -12.51 14.42 -21.72
CA LEU A 261 -12.36 13.99 -20.33
C LEU A 261 -12.02 12.50 -20.23
N ALA A 262 -12.61 11.67 -21.09
CA ALA A 262 -12.25 10.26 -21.18
C ALA A 262 -10.75 10.10 -21.50
N VAL A 263 -10.26 10.77 -22.54
CA VAL A 263 -8.83 10.75 -22.93
C VAL A 263 -7.92 11.20 -21.80
N VAL A 264 -8.29 12.24 -21.04
CA VAL A 264 -7.51 12.68 -19.87
C VAL A 264 -7.42 11.57 -18.81
N VAL A 265 -8.51 10.85 -18.53
CA VAL A 265 -8.49 9.68 -17.63
C VAL A 265 -7.60 8.57 -18.19
N LEU A 266 -7.65 8.31 -19.50
CA LEU A 266 -6.82 7.29 -20.14
C LEU A 266 -5.32 7.63 -20.06
N VAL A 267 -4.94 8.88 -20.34
CA VAL A 267 -3.57 9.37 -20.20
C VAL A 267 -3.10 9.22 -18.75
N SER A 268 -3.93 9.66 -17.81
CA SER A 268 -3.67 9.55 -16.37
C SER A 268 -3.46 8.09 -15.92
N ALA A 269 -4.29 7.16 -16.42
CA ALA A 269 -4.15 5.73 -16.16
C ALA A 269 -2.84 5.15 -16.76
N GLY A 270 -2.46 5.61 -17.96
CA GLY A 270 -1.19 5.29 -18.60
C GLY A 270 0.02 5.78 -17.80
N THR A 271 -0.01 7.02 -17.30
CA THR A 271 1.04 7.57 -16.42
C THR A 271 1.17 6.76 -15.13
N TYR A 272 0.05 6.37 -14.52
CA TYR A 272 0.05 5.50 -13.35
C TYR A 272 0.68 4.14 -13.64
N LEU A 273 0.30 3.50 -14.75
CA LEU A 273 0.88 2.22 -15.17
C LEU A 273 2.39 2.35 -15.41
N ALA A 274 2.82 3.38 -16.14
CA ALA A 274 4.23 3.65 -16.39
C ALA A 274 5.00 3.84 -15.08
N GLY A 275 4.42 4.54 -14.09
CA GLY A 275 4.97 4.66 -12.75
C GLY A 275 5.20 3.29 -12.09
N LYS A 276 4.21 2.39 -12.13
CA LYS A 276 4.35 1.02 -11.57
C LYS A 276 5.39 0.17 -12.31
N TYR A 277 5.64 0.44 -13.59
CA TYR A 277 6.76 -0.18 -14.32
C TYR A 277 8.12 0.42 -13.96
N ALA A 278 8.17 1.72 -13.65
CA ALA A 278 9.39 2.42 -13.27
C ALA A 278 9.84 2.13 -11.82
N GLU A 279 8.93 1.71 -10.93
CA GLU A 279 9.27 1.34 -9.54
C GLU A 279 10.40 0.30 -9.52
N GLY A 280 11.52 0.60 -8.87
CA GLY A 280 12.63 -0.33 -8.66
C GLY A 280 12.60 -0.90 -7.25
N GLY A 281 13.34 -1.99 -7.03
CA GLY A 281 13.51 -2.52 -5.68
C GLY A 281 14.39 -3.76 -5.59
N ARG A 282 15.21 -4.05 -6.60
CA ARG A 282 16.16 -5.16 -6.51
C ARG A 282 17.30 -4.74 -5.57
N PRO A 283 17.56 -5.49 -4.49
CA PRO A 283 18.67 -5.17 -3.60
C PRO A 283 20.00 -5.54 -4.27
N VAL A 284 21.03 -4.71 -4.08
CA VAL A 284 22.35 -4.90 -4.68
C VAL A 284 23.45 -4.51 -3.71
N ILE A 285 24.48 -5.35 -3.60
CA ILE A 285 25.76 -5.02 -2.96
C ILE A 285 26.67 -4.43 -4.03
N LEU A 286 27.18 -3.24 -3.76
CA LEU A 286 28.12 -2.53 -4.63
C LEU A 286 29.56 -2.69 -4.14
N SER A 287 29.78 -2.70 -2.83
CA SER A 287 31.10 -2.91 -2.24
C SER A 287 30.99 -3.41 -0.80
N VAL A 288 31.99 -4.17 -0.36
CA VAL A 288 32.19 -4.55 1.03
C VAL A 288 33.58 -4.08 1.44
N VAL A 289 33.67 -3.34 2.55
CA VAL A 289 34.94 -2.81 3.06
C VAL A 289 35.05 -3.05 4.56
N ARG A 290 36.27 -3.06 5.10
CA ARG A 290 36.50 -3.03 6.54
C ARG A 290 35.93 -1.74 7.13
N ALA A 291 35.08 -1.85 8.14
CA ALA A 291 34.60 -0.69 8.89
C ALA A 291 35.78 -0.13 9.70
N ARG A 292 36.02 1.18 9.62
CA ARG A 292 37.16 1.84 10.28
C ARG A 292 36.69 2.70 11.43
N GLU A 293 37.40 2.65 12.54
CA GLU A 293 37.36 3.70 13.53
C GLU A 293 38.42 4.77 13.21
N ALA A 294 38.21 5.99 13.72
CA ALA A 294 39.13 7.09 13.47
C ALA A 294 40.52 6.77 14.07
N GLY A 295 41.52 6.58 13.22
CA GLY A 295 42.90 6.22 13.62
C GLY A 295 43.34 4.82 13.19
N ASP A 296 42.42 4.00 12.66
CA ASP A 296 42.78 2.68 12.12
C ASP A 296 43.59 2.77 10.82
N LEU A 297 44.59 1.89 10.72
CA LEU A 297 45.37 1.69 9.50
C LEU A 297 44.60 0.85 8.48
N ASP A 298 44.87 1.11 7.20
CA ASP A 298 44.40 0.30 6.09
C ASP A 298 44.93 -1.14 6.24
N GLY A 299 44.02 -2.12 6.11
CA GLY A 299 44.35 -3.52 6.27
C GLY A 299 43.31 -4.44 5.62
N PRO A 300 43.64 -5.72 5.43
CA PRO A 300 42.70 -6.72 4.95
C PRO A 300 41.56 -6.92 5.95
N ILE A 301 40.44 -7.50 5.48
CA ILE A 301 39.33 -7.88 6.34
C ILE A 301 39.75 -9.11 7.15
N ARG A 302 39.69 -9.03 8.48
CA ARG A 302 39.99 -10.16 9.37
C ARG A 302 38.75 -10.72 10.04
N THR A 303 38.88 -11.93 10.56
CA THR A 303 37.87 -12.46 11.48
C THR A 303 37.73 -11.54 12.72
N GLY A 304 36.50 -11.28 13.15
CA GLY A 304 36.20 -10.37 14.26
C GLY A 304 36.17 -8.88 13.89
N ASP A 305 36.64 -8.46 12.72
CA ASP A 305 36.48 -7.08 12.25
C ASP A 305 35.00 -6.78 11.94
N ASP A 306 34.58 -5.53 12.14
CA ASP A 306 33.33 -5.04 11.55
C ASP A 306 33.56 -4.77 10.05
N VAL A 307 32.62 -5.18 9.21
CA VAL A 307 32.59 -4.85 7.78
C VAL A 307 31.42 -3.94 7.47
N GLU A 308 31.67 -2.97 6.61
CA GLU A 308 30.68 -2.07 6.04
C GLU A 308 30.30 -2.54 4.63
N ILE A 309 29.05 -2.97 4.49
CA ILE A 309 28.45 -3.43 3.25
C ILE A 309 27.66 -2.26 2.67
N ARG A 310 28.09 -1.78 1.51
CA ARG A 310 27.47 -0.66 0.80
C ARG A 310 26.69 -1.16 -0.40
N GLY A 311 25.52 -0.57 -0.62
CA GLY A 311 24.63 -0.98 -1.69
C GLY A 311 23.39 -0.11 -1.76
N ALA A 312 22.31 -0.72 -2.25
CA ALA A 312 21.00 -0.10 -2.32
C ALA A 312 19.90 -1.14 -2.18
N GLY A 313 18.74 -0.72 -1.65
CA GLY A 313 17.55 -1.56 -1.54
C GLY A 313 17.61 -2.57 -0.40
N PHE A 314 18.50 -2.39 0.58
CA PHE A 314 18.59 -3.29 1.74
C PHE A 314 17.35 -3.20 2.63
N VAL A 315 16.76 -2.01 2.72
CA VAL A 315 15.56 -1.74 3.53
C VAL A 315 14.43 -1.33 2.58
N PRO A 316 13.60 -2.28 2.13
CA PRO A 316 12.54 -1.98 1.20
C PRO A 316 11.52 -0.99 1.80
N PRO A 317 10.85 -0.20 0.95
CA PRO A 317 9.81 0.73 1.40
C PRO A 317 8.78 0.07 2.33
N GLY A 318 8.53 0.70 3.48
CA GLY A 318 7.62 0.16 4.51
C GLY A 318 8.24 -0.86 5.45
N ALA A 319 9.52 -1.21 5.31
CA ALA A 319 10.25 -2.14 6.18
C ALA A 319 11.14 -1.47 7.23
N GLY A 320 11.01 -0.16 7.45
CA GLY A 320 11.83 0.59 8.41
C GLY A 320 11.51 0.35 9.88
N GLY A 321 10.50 -0.48 10.19
CA GLY A 321 10.17 -0.88 11.56
C GLY A 321 11.21 -1.82 12.15
N ALA A 322 11.51 -1.67 13.44
CA ALA A 322 12.54 -2.47 14.12
C ALA A 322 12.31 -3.98 14.02
N ASP A 323 11.05 -4.43 13.99
CA ASP A 323 10.63 -5.83 13.84
C ASP A 323 10.99 -6.42 12.47
N ARG A 324 11.11 -5.57 11.44
CA ARG A 324 11.51 -5.95 10.09
C ARG A 324 13.02 -5.85 9.91
N LEU A 325 13.61 -4.78 10.45
CA LEU A 325 15.06 -4.57 10.43
C LEU A 325 15.82 -5.68 11.16
N SER A 326 15.29 -6.17 12.29
CA SER A 326 15.90 -7.26 13.07
C SER A 326 15.97 -8.60 12.33
N ARG A 327 15.20 -8.77 11.25
CA ARG A 327 15.17 -9.98 10.42
C ARG A 327 16.20 -9.97 9.30
N MET A 328 16.90 -8.85 9.12
CA MET A 328 17.96 -8.75 8.11
C MET A 328 19.15 -9.62 8.50
N VAL A 329 19.66 -10.36 7.53
CA VAL A 329 20.77 -11.29 7.71
C VAL A 329 21.82 -11.02 6.64
N VAL A 330 23.08 -11.09 7.02
CA VAL A 330 24.21 -11.14 6.09
C VAL A 330 24.76 -12.56 6.09
N ARG A 331 24.75 -13.21 4.93
CA ARG A 331 25.44 -14.47 4.70
C ARG A 331 26.88 -14.16 4.30
N ILE A 332 27.84 -14.58 5.11
CA ILE A 332 29.29 -14.48 4.83
C ILE A 332 29.81 -15.90 4.72
N GLY A 333 30.12 -16.34 3.50
CA GLY A 333 30.42 -17.74 3.21
C GLY A 333 29.24 -18.65 3.63
N ALA A 334 29.51 -19.60 4.52
CA ALA A 334 28.49 -20.51 5.06
C ALA A 334 27.76 -19.97 6.31
N VAL A 335 28.17 -18.82 6.85
CA VAL A 335 27.69 -18.31 8.15
C VAL A 335 26.64 -17.22 7.96
N ASN A 336 25.56 -17.29 8.72
CA ASN A 336 24.49 -16.28 8.74
C ASN A 336 24.64 -15.37 9.96
N VAL A 337 24.81 -14.07 9.71
CA VAL A 337 24.99 -13.04 10.74
C VAL A 337 23.76 -12.14 10.76
N ARG A 338 23.13 -11.99 11.92
CA ARG A 338 22.03 -11.02 12.06
C ARG A 338 22.61 -9.61 12.05
N VAL A 339 21.96 -8.70 11.33
CA VAL A 339 22.40 -7.31 11.31
C VAL A 339 22.04 -6.65 12.65
N PRO A 340 23.01 -6.14 13.44
CA PRO A 340 22.72 -5.58 14.74
C PRO A 340 21.96 -4.26 14.62
N LEU A 341 20.90 -4.12 15.43
CA LEU A 341 20.17 -2.86 15.56
C LEU A 341 21.01 -1.87 16.38
N VAL A 342 21.46 -0.79 15.75
CA VAL A 342 22.17 0.30 16.42
C VAL A 342 21.23 1.50 16.52
N PRO A 343 20.62 1.75 17.70
CA PRO A 343 19.63 2.80 17.86
C PRO A 343 20.26 4.19 17.79
N VAL A 344 19.52 5.14 17.23
CA VAL A 344 19.77 6.58 17.32
C VAL A 344 18.44 7.27 17.60
N THR A 345 18.48 8.50 18.10
CA THR A 345 17.25 9.27 18.31
C THR A 345 16.45 9.33 17.01
N GLY A 346 15.21 8.85 17.05
CA GLY A 346 14.32 8.83 15.89
C GLY A 346 14.45 7.61 14.96
N GLY A 347 15.40 6.70 15.15
CA GLY A 347 15.55 5.54 14.26
C GLY A 347 16.74 4.64 14.56
N PHE A 348 17.39 4.16 13.49
CA PHE A 348 18.54 3.26 13.57
C PHE A 348 19.63 3.75 12.62
N ARG A 349 20.88 3.74 13.09
CA ARG A 349 22.06 3.97 12.24
C ARG A 349 22.49 2.70 11.51
N ASN A 350 22.08 1.54 12.01
CA ASN A 350 22.26 0.24 11.37
C ASN A 350 21.08 -0.65 11.76
N PRO A 351 20.44 -1.36 10.81
CA PRO A 351 20.63 -1.32 9.36
C PRO A 351 20.09 -0.04 8.70
N THR A 352 20.64 0.33 7.53
CA THR A 352 20.08 1.36 6.63
C THR A 352 19.90 0.82 5.22
N ASP A 353 19.19 1.54 4.36
CA ASP A 353 18.93 1.09 2.97
C ASP A 353 20.20 0.97 2.11
N ALA A 354 21.22 1.77 2.41
CA ALA A 354 22.45 1.85 1.61
C ALA A 354 23.68 1.26 2.30
N VAL A 355 23.66 1.13 3.64
CA VAL A 355 24.81 0.71 4.42
C VAL A 355 24.39 -0.23 5.55
N LEU A 356 25.10 -1.36 5.68
CA LEU A 356 25.01 -2.28 6.80
C LEU A 356 26.38 -2.46 7.41
N THR A 357 26.46 -2.48 8.74
CA THR A 357 27.66 -2.84 9.47
C THR A 357 27.42 -4.14 10.23
N VAL A 358 28.26 -5.15 9.98
CA VAL A 358 28.18 -6.45 10.66
C VAL A 358 29.56 -6.95 11.04
N PRO A 359 29.71 -7.66 12.16
CA PRO A 359 30.97 -8.32 12.50
C PRO A 359 31.20 -9.52 11.58
N VAL A 360 32.45 -9.76 11.19
CA VAL A 360 32.88 -11.00 10.54
C VAL A 360 32.99 -12.09 11.61
N PRO A 361 32.17 -13.16 11.55
CA PRO A 361 32.23 -14.23 12.54
C PRO A 361 33.58 -14.94 12.50
N VAL A 362 34.02 -15.41 13.67
CA VAL A 362 35.23 -16.23 13.80
C VAL A 362 35.11 -17.58 13.09
N ASP A 363 33.88 -18.06 12.86
CA ASP A 363 33.60 -19.32 12.15
C ASP A 363 33.71 -19.18 10.61
N VAL A 364 34.00 -17.99 10.09
CA VAL A 364 34.23 -17.79 8.65
C VAL A 364 35.62 -18.31 8.29
N GLU A 365 35.67 -19.25 7.34
CA GLU A 365 36.93 -19.78 6.82
C GLU A 365 37.76 -18.66 6.16
N PRO A 366 39.06 -18.53 6.50
CA PRO A 366 39.96 -17.62 5.81
C PRO A 366 40.06 -17.94 4.31
N GLY A 367 40.13 -16.89 3.49
CA GLY A 367 40.22 -16.98 2.03
C GLY A 367 39.10 -16.21 1.34
N ARG A 368 38.85 -16.57 0.08
CA ARG A 368 37.85 -15.92 -0.76
C ARG A 368 36.46 -16.42 -0.42
N VAL A 369 35.63 -15.56 0.14
CA VAL A 369 34.24 -15.87 0.54
C VAL A 369 33.24 -14.93 -0.11
N GLU A 370 32.00 -15.38 -0.27
CA GLU A 370 30.92 -14.56 -0.81
C GLU A 370 30.10 -13.91 0.32
N VAL A 371 29.75 -12.65 0.12
CA VAL A 371 28.86 -11.88 0.98
C VAL A 371 27.54 -11.66 0.26
N GLN A 372 26.44 -11.95 0.94
CA GLN A 372 25.08 -11.68 0.48
C GLN A 372 24.23 -11.10 1.61
N VAL A 373 23.34 -10.18 1.28
CA VAL A 373 22.37 -9.63 2.22
C VAL A 373 21.01 -10.24 1.93
N VAL A 374 20.38 -10.78 2.96
CA VAL A 374 18.96 -11.10 3.00
C VAL A 374 18.24 -9.91 3.60
N THR A 375 17.50 -9.20 2.75
CA THR A 375 16.75 -7.98 3.10
C THR A 375 15.61 -8.25 4.09
N ALA A 376 15.01 -7.20 4.63
CA ALA A 376 13.82 -7.30 5.50
C ALA A 376 12.59 -7.90 4.80
N ALA A 377 12.57 -7.94 3.46
CA ALA A 377 11.55 -8.64 2.66
C ALA A 377 11.92 -10.10 2.33
N GLY A 378 13.09 -10.59 2.77
CA GLY A 378 13.57 -11.94 2.50
C GLY A 378 14.15 -12.13 1.09
N VAL A 379 14.49 -11.04 0.39
CA VAL A 379 15.14 -11.10 -0.93
C VAL A 379 16.66 -11.06 -0.76
N GLU A 380 17.36 -11.95 -1.45
CA GLU A 380 18.82 -12.00 -1.47
C GLU A 380 19.40 -11.02 -2.51
N THR A 381 20.53 -10.41 -2.18
CA THR A 381 21.34 -9.61 -3.12
C THR A 381 22.16 -10.50 -4.07
N ASN A 382 22.86 -9.86 -5.02
CA ASN A 382 24.01 -10.48 -5.68
C ASN A 382 25.05 -10.94 -4.64
N ALA A 383 25.76 -12.02 -4.98
CA ALA A 383 26.98 -12.44 -4.28
C ALA A 383 28.11 -11.46 -4.59
N TYR A 384 28.82 -11.03 -3.54
CA TYR A 384 29.99 -10.18 -3.64
C TYR A 384 31.18 -10.87 -2.99
N ALA A 385 32.22 -11.16 -3.76
CA ALA A 385 33.41 -11.85 -3.24
C ALA A 385 34.30 -10.88 -2.45
N ILE A 386 34.75 -11.32 -1.28
CA ILE A 386 35.77 -10.66 -0.46
C ILE A 386 36.86 -11.67 -0.11
N ASP A 387 38.05 -11.18 0.25
CA ASP A 387 39.11 -11.99 0.82
C ASP A 387 39.20 -11.71 2.33
N VAL A 388 39.03 -12.77 3.13
CA VAL A 388 39.13 -12.74 4.59
C VAL A 388 40.46 -13.36 5.01
N THR A 389 41.19 -12.67 5.87
CA THR A 389 42.43 -13.17 6.49
C THR A 389 42.19 -13.57 7.95
N GLU A 390 43.12 -14.33 8.54
CA GLU A 390 43.07 -14.64 9.98
C GLU A 390 43.03 -13.38 10.85
#